data_AF-A0A8T7HF00-F1
#
_entry.id   AF-A0A8T7HF00-F1
#
_cell.length_a   1.000
_cell.length_b   1.000
_cell.length_c   1.000
_cell.angle_alpha   90.00
_cell.angle_beta   90.00
_cell.angle_gamma   90.00
#
_symmetry.space_group_name_H-M   'P 1'
#
loop_
_entity.id
_entity.type
_entity.pdbx_description
1 polymer ?
#
loop_
_entity_poly.entity_id
_entity_poly.type
_entity_poly.pdbx_seq_one_letter_code
_entity_poly.pdbx_strand_id
1 'polypeptide(L)'
;MTYIRVKKISNKPYAYLVESQSTKRGPRQRVKQYLGRIHTVEQQKNEKSMVVGKTKKDFLQNMVLRELIPAGFSKKGTKFSYEQLHFCPEELTLRKKNNKEAIIKMNEGYLCSFTVERLHKFSKKDDINKDALLLAKHFLEAGLTISEEEFVSYYKLL
;
A
#
# COMPACT_ATOMS: atom_id res chain seq x y z
N MET A 1 -1.26 -13.17 -12.50
CA MET A 1 -0.69 -12.01 -11.78
C MET A 1 -1.83 -11.12 -11.32
N THR A 2 -1.82 -10.70 -10.05
CA THR A 2 -2.85 -9.79 -9.51
C THR A 2 -2.35 -8.35 -9.51
N TYR A 3 -3.24 -7.39 -9.71
CA TYR A 3 -2.95 -5.95 -9.64
C TYR A 3 -4.22 -5.16 -9.29
N ILE A 4 -4.06 -3.89 -8.95
CA ILE A 4 -5.17 -2.99 -8.62
C ILE A 4 -5.64 -2.29 -9.89
N ARG A 5 -6.92 -2.47 -10.25
CA ARG A 5 -7.59 -1.74 -11.33
C ARG A 5 -8.52 -0.68 -10.77
N VAL A 6 -8.45 0.52 -11.34
CA VAL A 6 -9.37 1.62 -10.98
C VAL A 6 -10.51 1.71 -11.98
N LYS A 7 -11.73 1.86 -11.47
CA LYS A 7 -12.94 2.15 -12.25
C LYS A 7 -13.60 3.41 -11.70
N LYS A 8 -14.05 4.30 -12.59
CA LYS A 8 -14.88 5.45 -12.21
C LYS A 8 -16.35 5.06 -12.27
N ILE A 9 -17.11 5.33 -11.21
CA ILE A 9 -18.56 5.15 -11.14
C ILE A 9 -19.15 6.46 -10.60
N SER A 10 -20.02 7.10 -11.38
CA SER A 10 -20.57 8.42 -11.05
C SER A 10 -19.47 9.43 -10.67
N ASN A 11 -18.44 9.53 -11.51
CA ASN A 11 -17.24 10.35 -11.31
C ASN A 11 -16.39 10.07 -10.05
N LYS A 12 -16.72 9.03 -9.27
CA LYS A 12 -15.95 8.64 -8.09
C LYS A 12 -15.02 7.46 -8.45
N PRO A 13 -13.72 7.51 -8.10
CA PRO A 13 -12.80 6.42 -8.37
C PRO A 13 -12.92 5.30 -7.33
N TYR A 14 -12.93 4.05 -7.81
CA TYR A 14 -13.04 2.84 -7.01
C TYR A 14 -11.97 1.83 -7.43
N ALA A 15 -11.35 1.17 -6.45
CA ALA A 15 -10.30 0.20 -6.70
C ALA A 15 -10.82 -1.24 -6.56
N TYR A 16 -10.32 -2.10 -7.44
CA TYR A 16 -10.62 -3.52 -7.50
C TYR A 16 -9.31 -4.29 -7.61
N LEU A 17 -9.16 -5.34 -6.82
CA LEU A 17 -8.13 -6.34 -7.05
C LEU A 17 -8.58 -7.24 -8.20
N VAL A 18 -7.77 -7.31 -9.26
CA VAL A 18 -8.06 -8.12 -10.44
C VAL A 18 -6.91 -9.08 -10.73
N GLU A 19 -7.22 -10.17 -11.40
CA GLU A 19 -6.26 -11.15 -11.90
C GLU A 19 -6.43 -11.32 -13.42
N SER A 20 -5.31 -11.33 -14.14
CA SER A 20 -5.30 -11.74 -15.55
C SER A 20 -5.38 -13.26 -15.67
N GLN A 21 -6.32 -13.75 -16.48
CA GLN A 21 -6.53 -15.18 -16.79
C GLN A 21 -6.57 -15.38 -18.30
N SER A 22 -5.95 -16.45 -18.80
CA SER A 22 -6.06 -16.85 -20.20
C SER A 22 -7.27 -17.75 -20.40
N THR A 23 -8.05 -17.52 -21.45
CA THR A 23 -9.23 -18.34 -21.79
C THR A 23 -9.19 -18.74 -23.26
N LYS A 24 -10.01 -19.71 -23.68
CA LYS A 24 -10.14 -20.11 -25.10
C LYS A 24 -10.46 -18.93 -26.04
N ARG A 25 -11.09 -17.86 -25.52
CA ARG A 25 -11.45 -16.65 -26.27
C ARG A 25 -10.46 -15.48 -26.04
N GLY A 26 -9.24 -15.78 -25.60
CA GLY A 26 -8.19 -14.80 -25.32
C GLY A 26 -8.10 -14.37 -23.84
N PRO A 27 -7.23 -13.39 -23.54
CA PRO A 27 -6.99 -12.92 -22.19
C PRO A 27 -8.23 -12.22 -21.60
N ARG A 28 -8.56 -12.53 -20.36
CA ARG A 28 -9.66 -11.94 -19.58
C ARG A 28 -9.15 -11.47 -18.23
N GLN A 29 -9.89 -10.56 -17.59
CA GLN A 29 -9.64 -10.13 -16.21
C GLN A 29 -10.74 -10.67 -15.31
N ARG A 30 -10.35 -11.32 -14.21
CA ARG A 30 -11.27 -11.72 -13.14
C ARG A 30 -11.15 -10.75 -11.97
N VAL A 31 -12.27 -10.20 -11.52
CA VAL A 31 -12.31 -9.41 -10.28
C VAL A 31 -12.22 -10.38 -9.10
N LYS A 32 -11.23 -10.20 -8.24
CA LYS A 32 -11.03 -10.99 -7.02
C LYS A 32 -11.71 -10.34 -5.82
N GLN A 33 -11.56 -9.02 -5.69
CA GLN A 33 -12.05 -8.30 -4.54
C GLN A 33 -12.33 -6.83 -4.90
N TYR A 34 -13.41 -6.30 -4.33
CA TYR A 34 -13.62 -4.85 -4.28
C TYR A 34 -12.87 -4.29 -3.06
N LEU A 35 -11.93 -3.37 -3.29
CA LEU A 35 -11.09 -2.85 -2.23
C LEU A 35 -11.72 -1.61 -1.57
N GLY A 36 -12.44 -0.78 -2.33
CA GLY A 36 -13.06 0.43 -1.79
C GLY A 36 -13.02 1.63 -2.72
N ARG A 37 -13.52 2.76 -2.20
CA ARG A 37 -13.42 4.08 -2.85
C ARG A 37 -12.01 4.63 -2.63
N ILE A 38 -11.44 5.22 -3.68
CA ILE A 38 -10.14 5.89 -3.62
C ILE A 38 -10.33 7.31 -3.11
N HIS A 39 -9.57 7.66 -2.09
CA HIS A 39 -9.41 9.00 -1.55
C HIS A 39 -8.10 9.58 -2.09
N THR A 40 -8.10 10.86 -2.41
CA THR A 40 -6.88 11.58 -2.79
C THR A 40 -6.54 12.50 -1.64
N VAL A 41 -5.26 12.53 -1.27
CA VAL A 41 -4.74 13.42 -0.25
C VAL A 41 -3.66 14.28 -0.91
N GLU A 42 -3.59 15.55 -0.54
CA GLU A 42 -2.54 16.44 -1.01
C GLU A 42 -1.30 16.20 -0.14
N GLN A 43 -0.18 15.85 -0.77
CA GLN A 43 1.08 15.74 -0.06
C GLN A 43 1.73 17.12 0.08
N GLN A 44 2.04 17.50 1.30
CA GLN A 44 2.90 18.65 1.56
C GLN A 44 4.35 18.26 1.22
N LYS A 45 5.11 19.20 0.63
CA LYS A 45 6.54 18.99 0.37
C LYS A 45 7.24 18.74 1.71
N ASN A 46 7.85 17.57 1.84
CA ASN A 46 8.69 17.24 2.98
C ASN A 46 9.97 16.55 2.51
N GLU A 47 11.06 16.83 3.20
CA GLU A 47 12.30 16.08 3.04
C GLU A 47 12.06 14.65 3.51
N LYS A 48 12.34 13.68 2.63
CA LYS A 48 12.18 12.27 2.96
C LYS A 48 13.35 11.85 3.81
N SER A 49 13.11 11.67 5.11
CA SER A 49 14.06 10.99 5.98
C SER A 49 14.15 9.50 5.62
N MET A 50 15.35 8.95 5.82
CA MET A 50 15.59 7.52 5.69
C MET A 50 14.78 6.76 6.74
N VAL A 51 14.07 5.73 6.30
CA VAL A 51 13.30 4.87 7.20
C VAL A 51 14.19 3.75 7.72
N VAL A 52 14.21 3.61 9.04
CA VAL A 52 14.87 2.51 9.75
C VAL A 52 13.81 1.74 10.53
N GLY A 53 13.97 0.42 10.62
CA GLY A 53 13.09 -0.43 11.42
C GLY A 53 13.82 -1.66 11.92
N LYS A 54 13.51 -2.08 13.16
CA LYS A 54 14.09 -3.28 13.77
C LYS A 54 13.43 -4.57 13.29
N THR A 55 12.14 -4.47 12.95
CA THR A 55 11.34 -5.58 12.44
C THR A 55 10.70 -5.18 11.12
N LYS A 56 10.28 -6.17 10.33
CA LYS A 56 9.53 -5.93 9.10
C LYS A 56 8.28 -5.07 9.33
N LYS A 57 7.58 -5.31 10.44
CA LYS A 57 6.36 -4.58 10.80
C LYS A 57 6.68 -3.13 11.14
N ASP A 58 7.68 -2.91 12.00
CA ASP A 58 8.16 -1.59 12.41
C ASP A 58 8.62 -0.77 11.20
N PHE A 59 9.39 -1.38 10.29
CA PHE A 59 9.80 -0.74 9.05
C PHE A 59 8.60 -0.27 8.20
N LEU A 60 7.61 -1.14 8.00
CA LEU A 60 6.41 -0.78 7.24
C LEU A 60 5.57 0.29 7.95
N GLN A 61 5.47 0.26 9.28
CA GLN A 61 4.81 1.32 10.04
C GLN A 61 5.48 2.66 9.77
N ASN A 62 6.80 2.73 9.89
CA ASN A 62 7.57 3.95 9.69
C ASN A 62 7.47 4.45 8.24
N MET A 63 7.51 3.56 7.25
CA MET A 63 7.27 3.89 5.83
C MET A 63 5.89 4.49 5.59
N VAL A 64 4.84 3.87 6.13
CA VAL A 64 3.47 4.36 5.96
C VAL A 64 3.30 5.71 6.65
N LEU A 65 3.84 5.87 7.86
CA LEU A 65 3.77 7.14 8.59
C LEU A 65 4.54 8.25 7.89
N ARG A 66 5.69 7.95 7.26
CA ARG A 66 6.44 8.92 6.44
C ARG A 66 5.58 9.50 5.32
N GLU A 67 4.72 8.71 4.70
CA GLU A 67 3.84 9.17 3.61
C GLU A 67 2.54 9.81 4.15
N LEU A 68 2.02 9.34 5.29
CA LEU A 68 0.76 9.83 5.86
C LEU A 68 0.89 11.15 6.61
N ILE A 69 1.97 11.36 7.36
CA ILE A 69 2.16 12.58 8.16
C ILE A 69 2.18 13.85 7.28
N PRO A 70 2.96 13.90 6.17
CA PRO A 70 2.92 15.03 5.23
C PRO A 70 1.57 15.18 4.51
N ALA A 71 0.74 14.14 4.49
CA ALA A 71 -0.63 14.18 3.98
C ALA A 71 -1.65 14.69 5.01
N GLY A 72 -1.19 15.21 6.17
CA GLY A 72 -2.03 15.80 7.21
C GLY A 72 -2.52 14.82 8.28
N PHE A 73 -2.06 13.56 8.27
CA PHE A 73 -2.43 12.61 9.33
C PHE A 73 -1.79 13.01 10.66
N SER A 74 -2.62 13.06 11.71
CA SER A 74 -2.18 13.37 13.07
C SER A 74 -2.45 12.21 14.02
N LYS A 75 -1.58 12.04 15.02
CA LYS A 75 -1.74 11.00 16.05
C LYS A 75 -2.92 11.35 16.96
N LYS A 76 -3.85 10.41 17.13
CA LYS A 76 -4.98 10.45 18.05
C LYS A 76 -5.03 9.13 18.83
N GLY A 77 -4.46 9.12 20.03
CA GLY A 77 -4.27 7.90 20.81
C GLY A 77 -3.31 6.93 20.11
N THR A 78 -3.77 5.72 19.82
CA THR A 78 -2.99 4.66 19.12
C THR A 78 -3.09 4.72 17.60
N LYS A 79 -3.95 5.59 17.04
CA LYS A 79 -4.23 5.67 15.60
C LYS A 79 -3.79 7.00 15.02
N PHE A 80 -3.55 7.04 13.72
CA PHE A 80 -3.34 8.26 12.95
C PHE A 80 -4.59 8.58 12.15
N SER A 81 -5.06 9.82 12.19
CA SER A 81 -6.33 10.20 11.59
C SER A 81 -6.22 11.46 10.74
N TYR A 82 -6.95 11.47 9.63
CA TYR A 82 -7.16 12.63 8.77
C TYR A 82 -8.58 12.56 8.20
N GLU A 83 -9.40 13.59 8.45
CA GLU A 83 -10.81 13.62 8.07
C GLU A 83 -11.59 12.34 8.47
N GLN A 84 -12.03 11.54 7.48
CA GLN A 84 -12.75 10.29 7.65
C GLN A 84 -11.84 9.05 7.64
N LEU A 85 -10.53 9.22 7.52
CA LEU A 85 -9.54 8.16 7.34
C LEU A 85 -8.75 7.94 8.64
N HIS A 86 -8.50 6.67 8.95
CA HIS A 86 -7.78 6.23 10.13
C HIS A 86 -6.79 5.12 9.76
N PHE A 87 -5.52 5.33 10.09
CA PHE A 87 -4.48 4.32 10.02
C PHE A 87 -4.18 3.77 11.41
N CYS A 88 -4.17 2.45 11.56
CA CYS A 88 -3.77 1.76 12.77
C CYS A 88 -2.39 1.11 12.55
N PRO A 89 -1.31 1.67 13.10
CA PRO A 89 0.03 1.11 12.92
C PRO A 89 0.14 -0.34 13.43
N GLU A 90 -0.48 -0.65 14.57
CA GLU A 90 -0.44 -1.98 15.19
C GLU A 90 -1.04 -3.06 14.30
N GLU A 91 -2.10 -2.76 13.55
CA GLU A 91 -2.75 -3.71 12.66
C GLU A 91 -2.28 -3.58 11.21
N LEU A 92 -1.54 -2.52 10.87
CA LEU A 92 -1.24 -2.11 9.49
C LEU A 92 -2.50 -1.91 8.63
N THR A 93 -3.60 -1.46 9.26
CA THR A 93 -4.90 -1.29 8.60
C THR A 93 -5.21 0.18 8.33
N LEU A 94 -5.83 0.44 7.18
CA LEU A 94 -6.32 1.76 6.78
C LEU A 94 -7.84 1.69 6.57
N ARG A 95 -8.58 2.38 7.43
CA ARG A 95 -10.04 2.29 7.48
C ARG A 95 -10.68 3.68 7.47
N LYS A 96 -11.95 3.72 7.12
CA LYS A 96 -12.81 4.89 7.33
C LYS A 96 -13.35 4.94 8.76
N LYS A 97 -13.91 6.08 9.15
CA LYS A 97 -14.64 6.27 10.43
C LYS A 97 -15.75 5.24 10.65
N ASN A 98 -16.36 4.72 9.57
CA ASN A 98 -17.37 3.66 9.63
C ASN A 98 -16.78 2.23 9.58
N ASN A 99 -15.49 2.08 9.87
CA ASN A 99 -14.74 0.83 9.92
C ASN A 99 -14.60 0.06 8.58
N LYS A 100 -15.08 0.62 7.47
CA LYS A 100 -14.90 0.05 6.12
C LYS A 100 -13.50 0.35 5.58
N GLU A 101 -12.99 -0.52 4.72
CA GLU A 101 -11.70 -0.33 4.02
C GLU A 101 -11.60 1.05 3.35
N ALA A 102 -10.44 1.66 3.52
CA ALA A 102 -10.05 2.91 2.91
C ALA A 102 -8.87 2.69 1.98
N ILE A 103 -8.84 3.47 0.91
CA ILE A 103 -7.75 3.46 -0.06
C ILE A 103 -7.35 4.90 -0.28
N ILE A 104 -6.06 5.18 -0.16
CA ILE A 104 -5.50 6.47 -0.49
C ILE A 104 -4.64 6.29 -1.74
N LYS A 105 -4.87 7.12 -2.76
CA LYS A 105 -3.95 7.22 -3.88
C LYS A 105 -2.68 7.92 -3.38
N MET A 106 -1.55 7.22 -3.44
CA MET A 106 -0.24 7.73 -3.01
C MET A 106 0.76 7.50 -4.13
N ASN A 107 1.47 8.55 -4.54
CA ASN A 107 2.45 8.47 -5.62
C ASN A 107 1.84 7.78 -6.87
N GLU A 108 2.44 6.69 -7.33
CA GLU A 108 1.96 5.88 -8.47
C GLU A 108 1.03 4.72 -8.06
N GLY A 109 0.80 4.52 -6.77
CA GLY A 109 0.09 3.36 -6.21
C GLY A 109 -1.10 3.71 -5.32
N TYR A 110 -1.51 2.71 -4.53
CA TYR A 110 -2.68 2.76 -3.68
C TYR A 110 -2.37 2.17 -2.31
N LEU A 111 -2.30 3.05 -1.31
CA LEU A 111 -2.12 2.67 0.07
C LEU A 111 -3.45 2.17 0.65
N CYS A 112 -3.49 0.92 1.08
CA CYS A 112 -4.64 0.30 1.75
C CYS A 112 -4.19 -0.90 2.59
N SER A 113 -5.07 -1.43 3.44
CA SER A 113 -4.74 -2.58 4.31
C SER A 113 -4.20 -3.76 3.50
N PHE A 114 -4.77 -4.02 2.33
CA PHE A 114 -4.33 -5.10 1.44
C PHE A 114 -2.89 -4.96 0.93
N THR A 115 -2.49 -3.77 0.47
CA THR A 115 -1.14 -3.57 -0.10
C THR A 115 -0.07 -3.60 0.98
N VAL A 116 -0.36 -3.04 2.16
CA VAL A 116 0.54 -3.10 3.32
C VAL A 116 0.65 -4.52 3.87
N GLU A 117 -0.46 -5.25 3.98
CA GLU A 117 -0.46 -6.64 4.42
C GLU A 117 0.30 -7.55 3.44
N ARG A 118 0.16 -7.31 2.13
CA ARG A 118 0.91 -8.03 1.09
C ARG A 118 2.42 -7.84 1.27
N LEU A 119 2.87 -6.62 1.53
CA LEU A 119 4.27 -6.35 1.89
C LEU A 119 4.64 -7.10 3.18
N HIS A 120 3.82 -6.99 4.23
CA HIS A 120 4.07 -7.63 5.53
C HIS A 120 4.13 -9.17 5.47
N LYS A 121 3.39 -9.81 4.56
CA LYS A 121 3.40 -11.26 4.36
C LYS A 121 4.40 -11.76 3.32
N PHE A 122 5.07 -10.85 2.60
CA PHE A 122 6.08 -11.23 1.61
C PHE A 122 7.22 -12.04 2.25
N SER A 123 7.61 -13.16 1.66
CA SER A 123 8.74 -13.97 2.13
C SER A 123 9.65 -14.27 0.96
N LYS A 124 10.96 -14.36 1.25
CA LYS A 124 11.95 -14.81 0.26
C LYS A 124 11.64 -16.24 -0.19
N LYS A 125 11.97 -16.52 -1.43
CA LYS A 125 12.05 -17.81 -2.08
C LYS A 125 13.48 -18.00 -2.58
N ASP A 126 13.71 -19.04 -3.36
CA ASP A 126 15.06 -19.41 -3.82
C ASP A 126 15.61 -18.48 -4.93
N ASP A 127 14.74 -17.72 -5.62
CA ASP A 127 15.12 -16.86 -6.73
C ASP A 127 15.12 -15.38 -6.34
N ILE A 128 16.29 -14.91 -5.90
CA ILE A 128 16.51 -13.53 -5.43
C ILE A 128 16.07 -12.50 -6.47
N ASN A 129 16.33 -12.74 -7.76
CA ASN A 129 16.01 -11.77 -8.81
C ASN A 129 14.50 -11.63 -8.99
N LYS A 130 13.78 -12.76 -9.00
CA LYS A 130 12.31 -12.73 -9.08
C LYS A 130 11.69 -12.13 -7.83
N ASP A 131 12.23 -12.43 -6.66
CA ASP A 131 11.70 -11.93 -5.39
C ASP A 131 11.92 -10.43 -5.22
N ALA A 132 13.12 -9.94 -5.52
CA ALA A 132 13.43 -8.51 -5.48
C ALA A 132 12.52 -7.72 -6.43
N LEU A 133 12.34 -8.20 -7.67
CA LEU A 133 11.46 -7.55 -8.64
C LEU A 133 10.00 -7.57 -8.18
N LEU A 134 9.52 -8.69 -7.62
CA LEU A 134 8.17 -8.80 -7.10
C LEU A 134 7.93 -7.90 -5.89
N LEU A 135 8.91 -7.81 -4.99
CA LEU A 135 8.85 -6.94 -3.82
C LEU A 135 8.86 -5.46 -4.20
N ALA A 136 9.72 -5.04 -5.13
CA ALA A 136 9.77 -3.68 -5.65
C ALA A 136 8.41 -3.29 -6.26
N LYS A 137 7.81 -4.22 -7.01
CA LYS A 137 6.45 -4.04 -7.54
C LYS A 137 5.41 -3.88 -6.42
N HIS A 138 5.51 -4.63 -5.33
CA HIS A 138 4.58 -4.47 -4.20
C HIS A 138 4.71 -3.12 -3.50
N PHE A 139 5.93 -2.57 -3.37
CA PHE A 139 6.12 -1.20 -2.86
C PHE A 139 5.48 -0.16 -3.78
N LEU A 140 5.71 -0.28 -5.10
CA LEU A 140 5.11 0.59 -6.10
C LEU A 140 3.57 0.53 -6.06
N GLU A 141 2.99 -0.67 -6.01
CA GLU A 141 1.53 -0.86 -5.92
C GLU A 141 0.95 -0.30 -4.62
N ALA A 142 1.70 -0.35 -3.51
CA ALA A 142 1.31 0.26 -2.24
C ALA A 142 1.40 1.80 -2.26
N GLY A 143 2.03 2.38 -3.28
CA GLY A 143 2.28 3.81 -3.37
C GLY A 143 3.33 4.29 -2.36
N LEU A 144 4.17 3.38 -1.86
CA LEU A 144 5.24 3.69 -0.92
C LEU A 144 6.53 3.87 -1.71
N THR A 145 7.07 5.09 -1.70
CA THR A 145 8.40 5.33 -2.28
C THR A 145 9.47 4.72 -1.38
N ILE A 146 10.47 4.07 -1.96
CA ILE A 146 11.55 3.40 -1.23
C ILE A 146 12.88 3.67 -1.92
N SER A 147 13.92 4.05 -1.17
CA SER A 147 15.28 4.16 -1.72
C SER A 147 15.92 2.79 -1.88
N GLU A 148 17.04 2.72 -2.62
CA GLU A 148 17.80 1.47 -2.77
C GLU A 148 18.29 0.95 -1.41
N GLU A 149 18.84 1.83 -0.58
CA GLU A 149 19.32 1.48 0.76
C GLU A 149 18.19 0.96 1.67
N GLU A 150 17.04 1.64 1.64
CA GLU A 150 15.83 1.21 2.36
C GLU A 150 15.36 -0.15 1.86
N PHE A 151 15.36 -0.36 0.55
CA PHE A 151 14.98 -1.63 -0.07
C PHE A 151 15.89 -2.77 0.39
N VAL A 152 17.21 -2.57 0.35
CA VAL A 152 18.17 -3.56 0.84
C VAL A 152 17.98 -3.81 2.34
N SER A 153 17.77 -2.76 3.14
CA SER A 153 17.55 -2.90 4.58
C SER A 153 16.29 -3.71 4.88
N TYR A 154 15.19 -3.44 4.18
CA TYR A 154 13.95 -4.18 4.31
C TYR A 154 14.10 -5.62 3.83
N TYR A 155 14.80 -5.84 2.71
CA TYR A 155 15.06 -7.17 2.19
C TYR A 155 15.87 -8.02 3.17
N LYS A 156 16.81 -7.44 3.92
CA LYS A 156 17.55 -8.15 4.98
C LYS A 156 16.66 -8.57 6.16
N LEU A 157 15.54 -7.88 6.41
CA LEU A 157 14.57 -8.21 7.46
C LEU A 157 13.55 -9.29 7.08
N LEU A 158 13.51 -9.70 5.80
CA LEU A 158 12.68 -10.80 5.30
C LEU A 158 13.27 -12.18 5.64
#